data_AF-A0A3D3ZMG5-F1
#
_entry.id   AF-A0A3D3ZMG5-F1
#
_cell.length_a   1.000
_cell.length_b   1.000
_cell.length_c   1.000
_cell.angle_alpha   90.00
_cell.angle_beta   90.00
_cell.angle_gamma   90.00
#
_symmetry.space_group_name_H-M   'P 1'
#
loop_
_entity.id
_entity.type
_entity.pdbx_description
1 polymer ?
#
loop_
_entity_poly.entity_id
_entity_poly.type
_entity_poly.pdbx_seq_one_letter_code
_entity_poly.pdbx_strand_id
1 'polypeptide(L)'
;MGTPEFAAQQSRTRIPTPPGRNVLWEPPRDMTHPLSAFQENFVLSACPLGTRILSAHFHRQVRLPCPIWVRVILPNGEEETLILRMDYALHGVEHEAAVLPVLARLGLPVPAILAGPVFDPTQLEAGAMTILSVLPGRDLLGWTWDAPPADVELALRLVLEGVERLHALTEALSREPVARQLVKKTLLSELQEVVTVGGPWFDEPVFRQAVE
;
A
#
# COMPACT_ATOMS: atom_id res chain seq x y z
N MET A 1 -9.13 1.69 -46.45
CA MET A 1 -7.88 0.96 -46.27
C MET A 1 -7.01 1.77 -45.32
N GLY A 2 -7.14 1.51 -44.02
CA GLY A 2 -6.34 2.15 -42.97
C GLY A 2 -5.20 1.20 -42.58
N THR A 3 -4.00 1.75 -42.51
CA THR A 3 -2.72 1.06 -42.27
C THR A 3 -2.66 0.40 -40.88
N PRO A 4 -1.94 -0.73 -40.69
CA PRO A 4 -1.95 -1.51 -39.44
C PRO A 4 -1.14 -0.90 -38.28
N GLU A 5 -0.49 0.24 -38.48
CA GLU A 5 0.51 0.79 -37.54
C GLU A 5 -0.10 1.47 -36.30
N PHE A 6 -1.37 1.89 -36.32
CA PHE A 6 -1.99 2.53 -35.16
C PHE A 6 -2.48 1.55 -34.08
N ALA A 7 -2.57 0.25 -34.38
CA ALA A 7 -2.99 -0.76 -33.40
C ALA A 7 -1.83 -1.28 -32.53
N ALA A 8 -0.57 -1.13 -32.98
CA ALA A 8 0.60 -1.70 -32.29
C ALA A 8 1.17 -0.80 -31.16
N GLN A 9 0.80 0.49 -31.11
CA GLN A 9 1.29 1.42 -30.10
C GLN A 9 0.46 1.47 -28.81
N GLN A 10 -0.77 0.94 -28.81
CA GLN A 10 -1.62 0.91 -27.60
C GLN A 10 -1.32 -0.28 -26.67
N SER A 11 -0.44 -1.20 -27.08
CA SER A 11 -0.09 -2.39 -26.28
C SER A 11 1.08 -2.16 -25.32
N ARG A 12 1.85 -1.06 -25.47
CA ARG A 12 3.11 -0.82 -24.74
C ARG A 12 2.97 -0.05 -23.42
N THR A 13 1.77 0.43 -23.10
CA THR A 13 1.45 1.13 -21.83
C THR A 13 0.42 0.39 -20.97
N ARG A 14 0.12 -0.88 -21.28
CA ARG A 14 -0.61 -1.71 -20.32
C ARG A 14 0.30 -2.03 -19.15
N ILE A 15 0.08 -1.33 -18.04
CA ILE A 15 0.50 -1.79 -16.72
C ILE A 15 0.09 -3.26 -16.61
N PRO A 16 1.02 -4.20 -16.39
CA PRO A 16 0.67 -5.61 -16.26
C PRO A 16 -0.40 -5.74 -15.19
N THR A 17 -1.55 -6.31 -15.53
CA THR A 17 -2.51 -6.74 -14.51
C THR A 17 -1.77 -7.74 -13.63
N PRO A 18 -1.66 -7.51 -12.31
CA PRO A 18 -0.94 -8.44 -11.44
C PRO A 18 -1.56 -9.84 -11.60
N PRO A 19 -0.75 -10.90 -11.67
CA PRO A 19 -1.30 -12.25 -11.64
C PRO A 19 -1.95 -12.43 -10.26
N GLY A 20 -3.23 -12.80 -10.24
CA GLY A 20 -3.92 -13.18 -9.01
C GLY A 20 -5.10 -12.30 -8.58
N ARG A 21 -5.80 -11.60 -9.49
CA ARG A 21 -7.16 -11.12 -9.15
C ARG A 21 -7.98 -12.32 -8.68
N ASN A 22 -8.33 -12.35 -7.40
CA ASN A 22 -9.37 -13.25 -6.93
C ASN A 22 -10.68 -12.76 -7.58
N VAL A 23 -11.11 -13.43 -8.65
CA VAL A 23 -12.29 -13.05 -9.44
C VAL A 23 -13.62 -13.29 -8.71
N LEU A 24 -13.57 -13.90 -7.52
CA LEU A 24 -14.75 -14.24 -6.73
C LEU A 24 -15.19 -13.09 -5.81
N TRP A 25 -14.30 -12.15 -5.48
CA TRP A 25 -14.67 -11.02 -4.64
C TRP A 25 -15.44 -9.98 -5.46
N GLU A 26 -16.64 -9.65 -4.98
CA GLU A 26 -17.48 -8.60 -5.55
C GLU A 26 -17.45 -7.35 -4.64
N PRO A 27 -17.37 -6.14 -5.21
CA PRO A 27 -17.48 -4.93 -4.42
C PRO A 27 -18.85 -4.80 -3.75
N PRO A 28 -18.95 -4.08 -2.62
CA PRO A 28 -20.24 -3.79 -2.00
C PRO A 28 -21.22 -3.18 -3.00
N ARG A 29 -22.46 -3.66 -2.99
CA ARG A 29 -23.52 -3.13 -3.86
C ARG A 29 -23.83 -1.67 -3.54
N ASP A 30 -23.73 -1.30 -2.27
CA ASP A 30 -23.84 0.07 -1.80
C ASP A 30 -22.48 0.59 -1.40
N MET A 31 -21.90 1.44 -2.25
CA MET A 31 -20.60 2.07 -2.00
C MET A 31 -20.65 3.16 -0.92
N THR A 32 -21.86 3.56 -0.48
CA THR A 32 -22.06 4.52 0.63
C THR A 32 -22.03 3.84 2.00
N HIS A 33 -22.23 2.53 2.05
CA HIS A 33 -22.12 1.69 3.24
C HIS A 33 -21.22 0.48 2.93
N PRO A 34 -19.90 0.69 2.79
CA PRO A 34 -19.00 -0.31 2.23
C PRO A 34 -18.64 -1.45 3.19
N LEU A 35 -19.05 -1.38 4.46
CA LEU A 35 -18.70 -2.36 5.49
C LEU A 35 -19.76 -3.45 5.63
N SER A 36 -19.32 -4.70 5.77
CA SER A 36 -20.18 -5.80 6.25
C SER A 36 -20.44 -5.66 7.75
N ALA A 37 -21.47 -6.33 8.28
CA ALA A 37 -21.74 -6.36 9.72
C ALA A 37 -20.57 -6.95 10.53
N PHE A 38 -19.81 -7.89 9.96
CA PHE A 38 -18.59 -8.41 10.59
C PHE A 38 -17.51 -7.33 10.64
N GLN A 39 -17.29 -6.62 9.53
CA GLN A 39 -16.27 -5.57 9.42
C GLN A 39 -16.58 -4.38 10.35
N GLU A 40 -17.85 -3.98 10.49
CA GLU A 40 -18.26 -2.96 11.47
C GLU A 40 -17.90 -3.37 12.90
N ASN A 41 -18.25 -4.60 13.29
CA ASN A 41 -17.91 -5.12 14.61
C ASN A 41 -16.40 -5.23 14.82
N PHE A 42 -15.67 -5.64 13.78
CA PHE A 42 -14.21 -5.73 13.84
C PHE A 42 -13.56 -4.36 14.03
N VAL A 43 -14.01 -3.33 13.31
CA VAL A 43 -13.56 -1.94 13.52
C VAL A 43 -13.84 -1.52 14.96
N LEU A 44 -15.08 -1.70 15.45
CA LEU A 44 -15.46 -1.30 16.80
C LEU A 44 -14.70 -2.06 17.90
N SER A 45 -14.27 -3.30 17.62
CA SER A 45 -13.47 -4.10 18.56
C SER A 45 -12.07 -3.54 18.81
N ALA A 46 -11.55 -2.73 17.88
CA ALA A 46 -10.27 -2.04 18.02
C ALA A 46 -10.38 -0.74 18.85
N CYS A 47 -11.59 -0.33 19.23
CA CYS A 47 -11.87 0.95 19.87
C CYS A 47 -12.38 0.77 21.31
N PRO A 48 -12.30 1.82 22.15
CA PRO A 48 -12.95 1.85 23.45
C PRO A 48 -14.47 1.58 23.36
N LEU A 49 -15.01 0.91 24.38
CA LEU A 49 -16.45 0.63 24.47
C LEU A 49 -17.27 1.94 24.44
N GLY A 50 -18.29 1.99 23.58
CA GLY A 50 -19.13 3.17 23.37
C GLY A 50 -18.77 3.98 22.12
N THR A 51 -17.69 3.61 21.42
CA THR A 51 -17.34 4.17 20.10
C THR A 51 -18.45 3.90 19.09
N ARG A 52 -18.70 4.86 18.18
CA ARG A 52 -19.66 4.71 17.08
C ARG A 52 -19.01 5.06 15.74
N ILE A 53 -19.36 4.32 14.69
CA ILE A 53 -18.96 4.65 13.31
C ILE A 53 -19.81 5.83 12.83
N LEU A 54 -19.15 6.89 12.35
CA LEU A 54 -19.79 8.05 11.74
C LEU A 54 -19.94 7.89 10.23
N SER A 55 -18.89 7.38 9.57
CA SER A 55 -18.90 7.11 8.14
C SER A 55 -17.79 6.14 7.76
N ALA A 56 -17.98 5.46 6.63
CA ALA A 56 -16.98 4.61 6.02
C ALA A 56 -16.95 4.87 4.51
N HIS A 57 -15.76 4.98 3.93
CA HIS A 57 -15.61 5.19 2.49
C HIS A 57 -14.30 4.59 1.99
N PHE A 58 -14.30 4.14 0.74
CA PHE A 58 -13.09 3.67 0.09
C PHE A 58 -12.11 4.83 -0.16
N HIS A 59 -10.85 4.66 0.23
CA HIS A 59 -9.82 5.69 0.07
C HIS A 59 -9.53 6.02 -1.41
N ARG A 60 -9.52 5.00 -2.29
CA ARG A 60 -9.31 5.14 -3.74
C ARG A 60 -10.07 4.04 -4.48
N GLN A 61 -10.65 4.33 -5.64
CA GLN A 61 -11.48 3.35 -6.39
C GLN A 61 -10.73 2.58 -7.49
N VAL A 62 -9.38 2.60 -7.50
CA VAL A 62 -8.59 2.16 -8.66
C VAL A 62 -8.16 0.68 -8.60
N ARG A 63 -8.11 0.07 -7.40
CA ARG A 63 -7.79 -1.36 -7.17
C ARG A 63 -8.51 -1.88 -5.93
N LEU A 64 -9.58 -2.66 -6.14
CA LEU A 64 -10.40 -3.22 -5.06
C LEU A 64 -9.93 -4.66 -4.66
N PRO A 65 -10.10 -5.10 -3.40
CA PRO A 65 -10.57 -4.31 -2.27
C PRO A 65 -9.51 -3.26 -1.92
N CYS A 66 -9.94 -2.01 -1.84
CA CYS A 66 -9.07 -0.92 -1.44
C CYS A 66 -9.27 -0.64 0.05
N PRO A 67 -8.30 0.01 0.71
CA PRO A 67 -8.46 0.40 2.10
C PRO A 67 -9.72 1.26 2.29
N ILE A 68 -10.49 0.94 3.32
CA ILE A 68 -11.67 1.70 3.73
C ILE A 68 -11.27 2.61 4.88
N TRP A 69 -11.50 3.92 4.71
CA TRP A 69 -11.36 4.90 5.78
C TRP A 69 -12.64 4.90 6.59
N VAL A 70 -12.51 4.69 7.89
CA VAL A 70 -13.63 4.63 8.83
C VAL A 70 -13.46 5.74 9.84
N ARG A 71 -14.37 6.71 9.83
CA ARG A 71 -14.44 7.76 10.85
C ARG A 71 -15.28 7.26 12.01
N VAL A 72 -14.74 7.41 13.21
CA VAL A 72 -15.41 7.01 14.45
C VAL A 72 -15.47 8.19 15.41
N ILE A 73 -16.47 8.18 16.29
CA ILE A 73 -16.54 9.06 17.45
C ILE A 73 -16.35 8.22 18.71
N LEU A 74 -15.33 8.59 19.49
CA LEU A 74 -14.97 7.97 20.75
C LEU A 74 -15.97 8.35 21.86
N PRO A 75 -15.98 7.61 23.00
CA PRO A 75 -16.89 7.90 24.11
C PRO A 75 -16.72 9.29 24.74
N ASN A 76 -15.52 9.87 24.63
CA ASN A 76 -15.20 11.23 25.08
C ASN A 76 -15.65 12.32 24.08
N GLY A 77 -16.21 11.94 22.92
CA GLY A 77 -16.63 12.84 21.86
C GLY A 77 -15.55 13.21 20.84
N GLU A 78 -14.32 12.72 21.01
CA GLU A 78 -13.26 12.92 20.03
C GLU A 78 -13.51 12.08 18.77
N GLU A 79 -13.13 12.61 17.62
CA GLU A 79 -13.22 11.91 16.35
C GLU A 79 -11.86 11.36 15.94
N GLU A 80 -11.86 10.10 15.50
CA GLU A 80 -10.66 9.45 14.95
C GLU A 80 -10.96 8.84 13.58
N THR A 81 -9.91 8.70 12.78
CA THR A 81 -9.98 7.97 11.51
C THR A 81 -9.11 6.73 11.60
N LEU A 82 -9.71 5.60 11.23
CA LEU A 82 -9.09 4.29 11.17
C LEU A 82 -9.08 3.83 9.71
N ILE A 83 -8.17 2.91 9.39
CA ILE A 83 -8.11 2.28 8.07
C ILE A 83 -8.39 0.80 8.23
N LEU A 84 -9.47 0.31 7.63
CA LEU A 84 -9.67 -1.11 7.39
C LEU A 84 -8.91 -1.48 6.12
N ARG A 85 -7.80 -2.17 6.29
CA ARG A 85 -6.94 -2.66 5.20
C ARG A 85 -7.33 -4.11 4.89
N MET A 86 -7.64 -4.37 3.62
CA MET A 86 -7.99 -5.69 3.08
C MET A 86 -7.21 -5.93 1.80
N ASP A 87 -6.80 -7.17 1.55
CA ASP A 87 -6.13 -7.58 0.31
C ASP A 87 -6.52 -9.01 -0.07
N TYR A 88 -6.93 -9.23 -1.32
CA TYR A 88 -7.19 -10.59 -1.81
C TYR A 88 -5.89 -11.38 -2.04
N ALA A 89 -4.73 -10.71 -2.10
CA ALA A 89 -3.45 -11.37 -2.23
C ALA A 89 -3.18 -12.18 -0.95
N LEU A 90 -3.04 -13.50 -1.12
CA LEU A 90 -2.73 -14.40 -0.02
C LEU A 90 -1.46 -13.93 0.71
N HIS A 91 -1.53 -13.85 2.04
CA HIS A 91 -0.45 -13.40 2.92
C HIS A 91 -0.10 -11.90 2.83
N GLY A 92 -0.75 -11.10 1.99
CA GLY A 92 -0.42 -9.68 1.83
C GLY A 92 -0.61 -8.89 3.14
N VAL A 93 -1.80 -9.01 3.74
CA VAL A 93 -2.14 -8.32 4.99
C VAL A 93 -1.43 -8.95 6.18
N GLU A 94 -1.28 -10.27 6.21
CA GLU A 94 -0.60 -10.97 7.30
C GLU A 94 0.89 -10.63 7.36
N HIS A 95 1.53 -10.50 6.20
CA HIS A 95 2.92 -10.06 6.09
C HIS A 95 3.05 -8.61 6.57
N GLU A 96 2.19 -7.71 6.10
CA GLU A 96 2.14 -6.32 6.55
C GLU A 96 1.98 -6.25 8.09
N ALA A 97 1.06 -7.02 8.66
CA ALA A 97 0.84 -7.10 10.09
C ALA A 97 2.04 -7.62 10.89
N ALA A 98 2.83 -8.52 10.31
CA ALA A 98 4.06 -9.01 10.94
C ALA A 98 5.21 -8.01 10.87
N VAL A 99 5.29 -7.20 9.81
CA VAL A 99 6.42 -6.30 9.54
C VAL A 99 6.25 -4.93 10.22
N LEU A 100 5.06 -4.32 10.16
CA LEU A 100 4.86 -2.96 10.67
C LEU A 100 5.27 -2.78 12.14
N PRO A 101 4.93 -3.68 13.09
CA PRO A 101 5.37 -3.52 14.48
C PRO A 101 6.89 -3.57 14.66
N VAL A 102 7.59 -4.35 13.81
CA VAL A 102 9.06 -4.42 13.82
C VAL A 102 9.64 -3.10 13.31
N LEU A 103 9.12 -2.57 12.20
CA LEU A 103 9.54 -1.27 11.66
C LEU A 103 9.30 -0.13 12.65
N ALA A 104 8.16 -0.13 13.35
CA ALA A 104 7.86 0.84 14.40
C ALA A 104 8.88 0.76 15.55
N ARG A 105 9.20 -0.44 16.03
CA ARG A 105 10.21 -0.65 17.08
C ARG A 105 11.61 -0.21 16.64
N LEU A 106 11.92 -0.35 15.36
CA LEU A 106 13.16 0.13 14.74
C LEU A 106 13.15 1.64 14.47
N GLY A 107 12.07 2.35 14.80
CA GLY A 107 12.00 3.81 14.76
C GLY A 107 11.42 4.41 13.48
N LEU A 108 10.83 3.61 12.58
CA LEU A 108 10.11 4.17 11.43
C LEU A 108 8.72 4.68 11.82
N PRO A 109 8.29 5.82 11.27
CA PRO A 109 6.92 6.29 11.38
C PRO A 109 6.03 5.46 10.45
N VAL A 110 5.51 4.35 10.96
CA VAL A 110 4.59 3.45 10.25
C VAL A 110 3.22 3.40 10.95
N PRO A 111 2.13 3.06 10.24
CA PRO A 111 0.83 2.85 10.87
C PRO A 111 0.91 1.80 11.97
N ALA A 112 0.21 2.04 13.09
CA ALA A 112 0.05 1.04 14.13
C ALA A 112 -1.01 0.02 13.71
N ILE A 113 -0.75 -1.27 13.97
CA ILE A 113 -1.75 -2.33 13.90
C ILE A 113 -2.60 -2.24 15.16
N LEU A 114 -3.87 -1.87 15.02
CA LEU A 114 -4.82 -1.75 16.12
C LEU A 114 -5.57 -3.06 16.37
N ALA A 115 -5.84 -3.82 15.30
CA ALA A 115 -6.43 -5.16 15.38
C ALA A 115 -6.11 -5.98 14.12
N GLY A 116 -6.20 -7.30 14.24
CA GLY A 116 -5.97 -8.25 13.15
C GLY A 116 -4.55 -8.84 13.11
N PRO A 117 -4.24 -9.65 12.08
CA PRO A 117 -5.08 -9.96 10.93
C PRO A 117 -6.23 -10.95 11.26
N VAL A 118 -7.38 -10.79 10.61
CA VAL A 118 -8.54 -11.72 10.69
C VAL A 118 -9.16 -11.92 9.31
N PHE A 119 -10.06 -12.90 9.16
CA PHE A 119 -10.90 -13.08 7.98
C PHE A 119 -12.36 -12.78 8.31
N ASP A 120 -13.08 -12.16 7.38
CA ASP A 120 -14.54 -12.10 7.45
C ASP A 120 -15.11 -13.46 7.01
N PRO A 121 -15.80 -14.20 7.89
CA PRO A 121 -16.32 -15.53 7.55
C PRO A 121 -17.40 -15.49 6.46
N THR A 122 -17.96 -14.32 6.18
CA THR A 122 -18.98 -14.12 5.13
C THR A 122 -18.39 -13.65 3.80
N GLN A 123 -17.10 -13.26 3.78
CA GLN A 123 -16.39 -12.73 2.61
C GLN A 123 -14.92 -13.21 2.60
N LEU A 124 -14.69 -14.52 2.65
CA LEU A 124 -13.34 -15.09 2.71
C LEU A 124 -12.48 -14.68 1.50
N GLU A 125 -13.12 -14.46 0.36
CA GLU A 125 -12.51 -14.03 -0.90
C GLU A 125 -11.95 -12.60 -0.87
N ALA A 126 -12.37 -11.77 0.09
CA ALA A 126 -11.79 -10.44 0.37
C ALA A 126 -10.36 -10.54 0.94
N GLY A 127 -9.98 -11.72 1.43
CA GLY A 127 -8.72 -11.99 2.09
C GLY A 127 -8.68 -11.50 3.54
N ALA A 128 -7.48 -11.55 4.13
CA ALA A 128 -7.27 -11.12 5.51
C ALA A 128 -7.41 -9.60 5.64
N MET A 129 -7.73 -9.15 6.86
CA MET A 129 -7.95 -7.74 7.16
C MET A 129 -7.33 -7.31 8.49
N THR A 130 -6.87 -6.07 8.53
CA THR A 130 -6.32 -5.39 9.72
C THR A 130 -6.90 -4.01 9.88
N ILE A 131 -7.00 -3.55 11.12
CA ILE A 131 -7.29 -2.16 11.45
C ILE A 131 -5.97 -1.44 11.67
N LEU A 132 -5.73 -0.37 10.93
CA LEU A 132 -4.55 0.47 11.03
C LEU A 132 -4.91 1.86 11.57
N SER A 133 -3.98 2.47 12.30
CA SER A 133 -4.03 3.90 12.58
C SER A 133 -3.74 4.71 11.31
N VAL A 134 -4.23 5.96 11.26
CA VAL A 134 -3.79 6.91 10.24
C VAL A 134 -2.48 7.56 10.67
N LEU A 135 -1.48 7.59 9.78
CA LEU A 135 -0.26 8.35 10.03
C LEU A 135 -0.56 9.86 9.96
N PRO A 136 -0.10 10.67 10.93
CA PRO A 136 -0.25 12.10 10.87
C PRO A 136 0.58 12.65 9.70
N GLY A 137 0.00 13.60 8.96
CA GLY A 137 0.69 14.26 7.85
C GLY A 137 -0.22 14.52 6.66
N ARG A 138 0.38 14.87 5.52
CA ARG A 138 -0.30 15.05 4.24
C ARG A 138 0.31 14.10 3.21
N ASP A 139 -0.53 13.53 2.36
CA ASP A 139 -0.09 12.72 1.22
C ASP A 139 0.74 13.59 0.26
N LEU A 140 1.87 13.04 -0.18
CA LEU A 140 2.83 13.74 -1.03
C LEU A 140 2.23 14.15 -2.38
N LEU A 141 1.42 13.27 -3.01
CA LEU A 141 0.80 13.55 -4.30
C LEU A 141 -0.20 14.70 -4.16
N GLY A 142 -1.03 14.66 -3.11
CA GLY A 142 -1.96 15.73 -2.78
C GLY A 142 -1.26 17.07 -2.50
N TRP A 143 -0.07 17.04 -1.89
CA TRP A 143 0.70 18.25 -1.63
C TRP A 143 1.34 18.82 -2.90
N THR A 144 1.88 17.98 -3.79
CA THR A 144 2.59 18.45 -5.00
C THR A 144 1.71 19.06 -6.09
N TRP A 145 0.39 18.81 -6.09
CA TRP A 145 -0.50 19.24 -7.17
C TRP A 145 -0.62 20.77 -7.30
N ASP A 146 -0.60 21.49 -6.17
CA ASP A 146 -0.71 22.96 -6.11
C ASP A 146 0.55 23.61 -5.49
N ALA A 147 1.66 22.88 -5.44
CA ALA A 147 2.86 23.29 -4.73
C ALA A 147 3.64 24.39 -5.48
N PRO A 148 4.03 25.50 -4.80
CA PRO A 148 5.03 26.41 -5.34
C PRO A 148 6.39 25.70 -5.51
N PRO A 149 7.31 26.20 -6.37
CA PRO A 149 8.57 25.52 -6.66
C PRO A 149 9.43 25.14 -5.43
N ALA A 150 9.42 25.97 -4.38
CA ALA A 150 10.13 25.70 -3.12
C ALA A 150 9.57 24.47 -2.37
N ASP A 151 8.26 24.22 -2.47
CA ASP A 151 7.60 23.06 -1.87
C ASP A 151 7.96 21.77 -2.63
N VAL A 152 8.18 21.86 -3.95
CA VAL A 152 8.67 20.72 -4.74
C VAL A 152 10.10 20.33 -4.33
N GLU A 153 10.98 21.29 -4.08
CA GLU A 153 12.34 21.00 -3.61
C GLU A 153 12.31 20.31 -2.23
N LEU A 154 11.47 20.81 -1.31
CA LEU A 154 11.27 20.19 -0.01
C LEU A 154 10.69 18.77 -0.15
N ALA A 155 9.74 18.54 -1.06
CA ALA A 155 9.19 17.22 -1.36
C ALA A 155 10.26 16.22 -1.77
N LEU A 156 11.12 16.61 -2.71
CA LEU A 156 12.22 15.76 -3.18
C LEU A 156 13.20 15.45 -2.05
N ARG A 157 13.54 16.45 -1.23
CA ARG A 157 14.42 16.27 -0.07
C ARG A 157 13.85 15.27 0.93
N LEU A 158 12.57 15.39 1.27
CA LEU A 158 11.86 14.48 2.17
C LEU A 158 11.79 13.05 1.62
N VAL A 159 11.63 12.88 0.31
CA VAL A 159 11.67 11.55 -0.33
C VAL A 159 13.05 10.92 -0.19
N LEU A 160 14.13 11.68 -0.48
CA LEU A 160 15.50 11.18 -0.33
C LEU A 160 15.82 10.82 1.12
N GLU A 161 15.43 11.68 2.07
CA GLU A 161 15.58 11.39 3.49
C GLU A 161 14.81 10.12 3.90
N GLY A 162 13.61 9.91 3.36
CA GLY A 162 12.85 8.69 3.55
C GLY A 162 13.59 7.44 3.08
N VAL A 163 14.20 7.50 1.89
CA VAL A 163 15.03 6.40 1.34
C VAL A 163 16.26 6.16 2.21
N GLU A 164 16.96 7.21 2.64
CA GLU A 164 18.13 7.10 3.53
C GLU A 164 17.77 6.43 4.86
N ARG A 165 16.64 6.83 5.47
CA ARG A 165 16.14 6.22 6.71
C ARG A 165 15.81 4.73 6.52
N LEU A 166 15.17 4.37 5.40
CA LEU A 166 14.90 2.96 5.07
C LEU A 166 16.20 2.17 4.89
N HIS A 167 17.17 2.71 4.16
CA HIS A 167 18.47 2.07 3.98
C HIS A 167 19.22 1.87 5.29
N ALA A 168 19.25 2.87 6.17
CA ALA A 168 19.92 2.80 7.47
C ALA A 168 19.37 1.66 8.36
N LEU A 169 18.10 1.26 8.16
CA LEU A 169 17.46 0.20 8.92
C LEU A 169 17.64 -1.20 8.34
N THR A 170 18.20 -1.32 7.13
CA THR A 170 18.35 -2.61 6.44
C THR A 170 19.09 -3.63 7.30
N GLU A 171 20.19 -3.23 7.93
CA GLU A 171 20.97 -4.14 8.75
C GLU A 171 20.22 -4.55 10.03
N ALA A 172 19.62 -3.60 10.73
CA ALA A 172 18.85 -3.89 11.95
C ALA A 172 17.65 -4.80 11.64
N LEU A 173 16.91 -4.49 10.57
CA LEU A 173 15.79 -5.30 10.10
C LEU A 173 16.24 -6.71 9.70
N SER A 174 17.41 -6.86 9.07
CA SER A 174 17.93 -8.17 8.64
C SER A 174 18.18 -9.16 9.79
N ARG A 175 18.36 -8.63 11.02
CA ARG A 175 18.57 -9.42 12.24
C ARG A 175 17.26 -9.84 12.91
N GLU A 176 16.14 -9.27 12.49
CA GLU A 176 14.81 -9.59 13.02
C GLU A 176 14.27 -10.89 12.43
N PRO A 177 13.51 -11.70 13.19
CA PRO A 177 12.93 -12.94 12.66
C PRO A 177 12.06 -12.73 11.41
N VAL A 178 11.40 -11.57 11.31
CA VAL A 178 10.53 -11.22 10.17
C VAL A 178 11.31 -11.08 8.85
N ALA A 179 12.63 -10.84 8.90
CA ALA A 179 13.47 -10.72 7.71
C ALA A 179 13.50 -11.98 6.83
N ARG A 180 13.13 -13.15 7.37
CA ARG A 180 13.01 -14.39 6.61
C ARG A 180 11.84 -14.38 5.62
N GLN A 181 10.86 -13.52 5.87
CA GLN A 181 9.66 -13.36 5.04
C GLN A 181 9.87 -12.29 3.97
N LEU A 182 10.79 -11.34 4.21
CA LEU A 182 11.08 -10.24 3.29
C LEU A 182 11.85 -10.72 2.06
N VAL A 183 11.41 -10.25 0.90
CA VAL A 183 12.13 -10.44 -0.35
C VAL A 183 13.42 -9.63 -0.29
N LYS A 184 14.55 -10.30 -0.50
CA LYS A 184 15.85 -9.64 -0.61
C LYS A 184 16.12 -9.31 -2.08
N LYS A 185 15.76 -8.08 -2.47
CA LYS A 185 16.21 -7.50 -3.74
C LYS A 185 17.29 -6.46 -3.46
N THR A 186 18.30 -6.48 -4.31
CA THR A 186 19.37 -5.46 -4.35
C THR A 186 19.28 -4.71 -5.67
N LEU A 187 19.78 -3.47 -5.71
CA LEU A 187 19.88 -2.72 -6.97
C LEU A 187 20.67 -3.50 -8.03
N LEU A 188 21.70 -4.25 -7.62
CA LEU A 188 22.47 -5.09 -8.53
C LEU A 188 21.62 -6.24 -9.10
N SER A 189 20.82 -6.92 -8.28
CA SER A 189 19.92 -7.98 -8.77
C SER A 189 18.82 -7.42 -9.69
N GLU A 190 18.31 -6.22 -9.41
CA GLU A 190 17.34 -5.57 -10.31
C GLU A 190 17.98 -5.14 -11.63
N LEU A 191 19.20 -4.59 -11.58
CA LEU A 191 19.98 -4.28 -12.78
C LEU A 191 20.25 -5.53 -13.60
N GLN A 192 20.63 -6.64 -12.96
CA GLN A 192 20.82 -7.93 -13.62
C GLN A 192 19.51 -8.45 -14.24
N GLU A 193 18.36 -8.29 -13.58
CA GLU A 193 17.06 -8.63 -14.16
C GLU A 193 16.78 -7.79 -15.42
N VAL A 194 16.97 -6.47 -15.37
CA VAL A 194 16.82 -5.58 -16.53
C VAL A 194 17.77 -5.99 -17.65
N VAL A 195 19.01 -6.32 -17.30
CA VAL A 195 20.02 -6.74 -18.27
C VAL A 195 19.62 -8.06 -18.93
N THR A 196 19.11 -9.01 -18.14
CA THR A 196 18.71 -10.33 -18.61
C THR A 196 17.47 -10.28 -19.49
N VAL A 197 16.49 -9.42 -19.16
CA VAL A 197 15.28 -9.22 -19.96
C VAL A 197 15.58 -8.58 -21.32
N GLY A 198 16.68 -7.84 -21.42
CA GLY A 198 17.02 -7.08 -22.63
C GLY A 198 16.13 -5.86 -22.81
N GLY A 199 16.34 -5.11 -23.89
CA GLY A 199 15.46 -4.00 -24.25
C GLY A 199 16.12 -2.93 -25.11
N PRO A 200 15.33 -1.97 -25.63
CA PRO A 200 15.82 -0.93 -26.53
C PRO A 200 16.80 0.03 -25.84
N TRP A 201 16.83 0.08 -24.51
CA TRP A 201 17.77 0.89 -23.72
C TRP A 201 19.21 0.40 -23.77
N PHE A 202 19.48 -0.82 -24.24
CA PHE A 202 20.86 -1.32 -24.41
C PHE A 202 21.66 -0.57 -25.46
N ASP A 203 20.97 0.05 -26.42
CA ASP A 203 21.62 0.87 -27.44
C ASP A 203 21.94 2.28 -26.92
N GLU A 204 21.38 2.69 -25.78
CA GLU A 204 21.63 4.01 -25.19
C GLU A 204 23.03 4.10 -24.56
N PRO A 205 23.87 5.07 -24.95
CA PRO A 205 25.24 5.20 -24.47
C PRO A 205 25.35 5.31 -22.95
N VAL A 206 24.41 6.04 -22.33
CA VAL A 206 24.37 6.25 -20.88
C VAL A 206 24.10 4.93 -20.14
N PHE A 207 23.26 4.06 -20.70
CA PHE A 207 22.98 2.77 -20.09
C PHE A 207 24.18 1.84 -20.20
N ARG A 208 24.82 1.75 -21.37
CA ARG A 208 26.06 0.96 -21.54
C ARG A 208 27.16 1.37 -20.56
N GLN A 209 27.38 2.68 -20.41
CA GLN A 209 28.37 3.20 -19.47
C GLN A 209 28.05 2.90 -18.00
N ALA A 210 26.78 2.72 -17.64
CA ALA A 210 26.37 2.45 -16.27
C ALA A 210 26.42 0.96 -15.88
N VAL A 211 26.52 0.05 -16.86
CA VAL A 211 26.42 -1.41 -16.67
C VAL A 211 27.77 -2.11 -16.91
N GLU A 212 28.67 -1.51 -17.70
CA GLU A 212 30.07 -1.91 -17.89
C GLU A 212 30.99 -1.42 -16.75
#